data_AF-S2E6W9-F1
#
_entry.id   AF-S2E6W9-F1
#
_cell.length_a   1.000
_cell.length_b   1.000
_cell.length_c   1.000
_cell.angle_alpha   90.00
_cell.angle_beta   90.00
_cell.angle_gamma   90.00
#
_symmetry.space_group_name_H-M   'P 1'
#
loop_
_entity.id
_entity.type
_entity.pdbx_description
1 polymer ?
#
loop_
_entity_poly.entity_id
_entity_poly.type
_entity_poly.pdbx_seq_one_letter_code
_entity_poly.pdbx_strand_id
1 'polypeptide(L)' 'MFKEEIEKNGRILWTEILNKVDHDELIYKLTLKFLRRDGYDIGNSKIPEVKKFIL' A
#
# COMPACT_ATOMS: atom_id res chain seq x y z
N MET A 1 -9.79 0.15 5.81
CA MET A 1 -8.52 -0.38 6.36
C MET A 1 -7.29 0.31 5.76
N PHE A 2 -6.70 -0.13 4.64
CA PHE A 2 -5.43 0.46 4.14
C PHE A 2 -5.55 1.94 3.75
N LYS A 3 -6.65 2.33 3.09
CA LYS A 3 -6.89 3.74 2.72
C LYS A 3 -6.95 4.64 3.95
N GLU A 4 -7.73 4.25 4.97
CA GLU A 4 -7.85 5.00 6.24
C GLU A 4 -6.50 5.12 6.97
N GLU A 5 -5.69 4.07 6.92
CA GLU A 5 -4.35 4.07 7.51
C GLU A 5 -3.42 5.04 6.78
N ILE A 6 -3.50 5.08 5.44
CA ILE A 6 -2.79 6.08 4.63
C ILE A 6 -3.32 7.49 4.89
N GLU A 7 -4.63 7.69 5.06
CA GLU A 7 -5.19 9.00 5.43
C GLU A 7 -4.65 9.48 6.78
N LYS A 8 -4.60 8.59 7.76
CA LYS A 8 -4.22 8.92 9.13
C LYS A 8 -2.69 9.11 9.28
N ASN A 9 -1.91 8.25 8.65
CA ASN A 9 -0.46 8.19 8.83
C ASN A 9 0.33 8.80 7.66
N GLY A 10 -0.36 9.22 6.59
CA GLY A 10 0.23 9.72 5.34
C GLY A 10 0.76 8.63 4.40
N ARG A 11 1.10 7.45 4.94
CA ARG A 11 1.63 6.30 4.19
C ARG A 11 1.41 4.98 4.93
N ILE A 12 1.71 3.88 4.25
CA ILE A 12 1.87 2.54 4.83
C ILE A 12 3.02 1.80 4.14
N LEU A 13 3.82 1.04 4.88
CA LEU A 13 4.94 0.27 4.32
C LEU A 13 4.45 -1.04 3.67
N TRP A 14 5.18 -1.54 2.68
CA TRP A 14 4.91 -2.84 2.06
C TRP A 14 4.94 -3.98 3.08
N THR A 15 5.86 -3.93 4.04
CA THR A 15 5.95 -4.92 5.13
C THR A 15 4.72 -4.90 6.03
N GLU A 16 4.13 -3.74 6.29
CA GLU A 16 2.88 -3.62 7.06
C GLU A 16 1.70 -4.18 6.28
N ILE A 17 1.63 -3.96 4.97
CA ILE A 17 0.63 -4.58 4.11
C ILE A 17 0.79 -6.09 4.14
N LEU A 18 2.02 -6.60 3.93
CA LEU A 18 2.31 -8.04 3.90
C LEU A 18 1.93 -8.72 5.23
N ASN A 19 2.25 -8.10 6.36
CA ASN A 19 1.85 -8.59 7.69
C ASN A 19 0.33 -8.60 7.86
N LYS A 20 -0.39 -7.57 7.41
CA LYS A 20 -1.86 -7.47 7.53
C LYS A 20 -2.62 -8.46 6.66
N VAL A 21 -2.00 -8.95 5.59
CA VAL A 21 -2.57 -9.98 4.71
C VAL A 21 -2.02 -11.38 5.00
N ASP A 22 -1.43 -11.56 6.18
CA ASP A 22 -0.87 -12.84 6.65
C ASP A 22 0.14 -13.47 5.67
N HIS A 23 0.99 -12.64 5.08
CA HIS A 23 1.99 -13.03 4.09
C HIS A 23 1.44 -13.73 2.85
N ASP A 24 0.13 -13.66 2.59
CA ASP A 24 -0.46 -14.17 1.36
C ASP A 24 -0.02 -13.30 0.17
N GLU A 25 0.80 -13.88 -0.70
CA GLU A 25 1.40 -13.18 -1.84
C GLU A 25 0.35 -12.72 -2.87
N LEU A 26 -0.72 -13.47 -3.06
CA LEU A 26 -1.78 -13.14 -4.01
C LEU A 26 -2.58 -11.94 -3.50
N ILE A 27 -2.99 -11.96 -2.23
CA ILE A 27 -3.74 -10.86 -1.61
C ILE A 27 -2.84 -9.61 -1.54
N TYR A 28 -1.56 -9.75 -1.21
CA TYR A 28 -0.59 -8.66 -1.23
C TYR A 28 -0.51 -7.97 -2.60
N LYS A 29 -0.28 -8.73 -3.67
CA LYS A 29 -0.20 -8.19 -5.04
C LYS A 29 -1.50 -7.54 -5.49
N LEU A 30 -2.64 -8.17 -5.20
CA LEU A 30 -3.95 -7.61 -5.50
C LEU A 30 -4.19 -6.30 -4.75
N THR A 31 -3.83 -6.24 -3.47
CA THR A 31 -3.94 -5.03 -2.64
C THR A 31 -3.18 -3.86 -3.25
N LEU A 32 -1.91 -4.06 -3.63
CA LEU A 32 -1.12 -3.03 -4.30
C LEU A 32 -1.74 -2.61 -5.64
N LYS A 33 -2.23 -3.57 -6.45
CA LYS A 33 -2.88 -3.28 -7.72
C LYS A 33 -4.15 -2.44 -7.55
N PHE A 34 -4.96 -2.73 -6.53
CA PHE A 34 -6.16 -1.97 -6.21
C PHE A 34 -5.82 -0.56 -5.71
N LEU A 35 -4.84 -0.41 -4.83
CA LEU A 35 -4.38 0.89 -4.36
C LEU A 35 -3.87 1.75 -5.53
N ARG A 36 -3.09 1.17 -6.44
CA ARG A 36 -2.64 1.88 -7.65
C ARG A 36 -3.81 2.31 -8.54
N ARG A 37 -4.78 1.43 -8.78
CA ARG A 37 -5.99 1.75 -9.56
C ARG A 37 -6.77 2.90 -8.93
N ASP A 38 -6.79 2.97 -7.61
CA ASP A 38 -7.52 3.97 -6.84
C ASP A 38 -6.74 5.28 -6.63
N GLY A 39 -5.60 5.47 -7.33
CA GLY A 39 -4.88 6.74 -7.36
C GLY A 39 -3.85 6.91 -6.23
N TYR A 40 -3.28 5.82 -5.71
CA TYR A 40 -2.17 5.88 -4.76
C TYR A 40 -0.83 5.63 -5.48
N ASP A 41 0.22 6.31 -5.01
CA ASP A 41 1.60 5.97 -5.32
C ASP A 41 1.98 4.75 -4.48
N ILE A 42 2.22 3.61 -5.14
CA ILE A 42 2.55 2.35 -4.47
C ILE A 42 4.06 2.15 -4.26
N GLY A 43 4.88 3.14 -4.62
CA GLY A 43 6.32 3.07 -4.43
C GLY A 43 7.02 2.06 -5.34
N ASN A 44 8.21 1.64 -4.93
CA ASN A 44 9.05 0.69 -5.65
C ASN A 44 10.05 0.01 -4.68
N SER A 45 10.92 -0.86 -5.19
CA SER A 45 11.89 -1.59 -4.35
C SER A 45 12.85 -0.71 -3.54
N LYS A 46 13.10 0.54 -3.96
CA LYS A 46 13.91 1.51 -3.22
C LYS A 46 13.09 2.30 -2.19
N ILE A 47 11.79 2.46 -2.43
CA ILE A 47 10.85 3.18 -1.55
C ILE A 47 9.58 2.31 -1.41
N PRO A 48 9.61 1.25 -0.57
CA PRO A 48 8.54 0.25 -0.49
C PRO A 48 7.42 0.73 0.44
N GLU A 49 6.75 1.81 0.04
CA GLU A 49 5.62 2.41 0.76
C GLU A 49 4.49 2.75 -0.21
N VAL A 50 3.26 2.81 0.32
CA VAL A 50 2.10 3.31 -0.38
C VAL A 50 1.65 4.62 0.27
N LYS A 51 1.43 5.65 -0.54
CA LYS A 51 0.95 6.98 -0.13
C LYS A 51 0.04 7.59 -1.18
N LYS A 52 -0.63 8.70 -0.85
CA LYS A 52 -1.34 9.48 -1.88
C LYS A 52 -0.36 10.08 -2.87
N PHE A 53 -0.75 10.17 -4.14
CA PHE A 53 -0.05 11.08 -5.05
C PHE A 53 -0.14 12.50 -4.51
N ILE A 54 1.00 13.15 -4.34
CA ILE A 54 1.06 14.59 -4.15
C ILE A 54 0.96 15.17 -5.56
N LEU A 55 -0.14 15.88 -5.84
CA LEU A 55 -0.26 16.73 -7.03
C LEU A 55 0.56 18.00 -6.84
#